data_AF-A0A0Q5CCI2-F1
#
_entry.id   AF-A0A0Q5CCI2-F1
#
_cell.length_a   1.000
_cell.length_b   1.000
_cell.length_c   1.000
_cell.angle_alpha   90.00
_cell.angle_beta   90.00
_cell.angle_gamma   90.00
#
_symmetry.space_group_name_H-M   'P 1'
#
loop_
_entity.id
_entity.type
_entity.pdbx_description
1 polymer ?
#
loop_
_entity_poly.entity_id
_entity_poly.type
_entity_poly.pdbx_seq_one_letter_code
_entity_poly.pdbx_strand_id
1 'polypeptide(L)'
;MAKDTNVKTQEKLGEILTAREVSRLGEGFHADVVDHDPVPGAPAGLAGIQEFWSSFFEAFPDVDLKVETLVADDEYVTAVFTISGTHTGPFEGNEPTGKSFQVRGIQVGKFNDEGLIVERWGATDQATLMQQLGLDS
;
A
#
# COMPACT_ATOMS: atom_id res chain seq x y z
N MET A 1 -13.61 -18.21 11.35
CA MET A 1 -14.64 -17.50 10.55
C MET A 1 -14.21 -16.06 10.30
N ALA A 2 -13.97 -15.23 11.33
CA ALA A 2 -13.47 -13.86 11.15
C ALA A 2 -12.09 -13.79 10.47
N LYS A 3 -11.10 -14.53 11.00
CA LYS A 3 -9.76 -14.64 10.40
C LYS A 3 -9.76 -14.97 8.89
N ASP A 4 -10.50 -16.01 8.47
CA ASP A 4 -10.53 -16.42 7.06
C ASP A 4 -11.15 -15.35 6.15
N THR A 5 -12.14 -14.61 6.65
CA THR A 5 -12.72 -13.46 5.94
C THR A 5 -11.69 -12.33 5.81
N ASN A 6 -11.00 -11.98 6.90
CA ASN A 6 -10.00 -10.91 6.89
C ASN A 6 -8.84 -11.21 5.94
N VAL A 7 -8.36 -12.47 5.93
CA VAL A 7 -7.33 -12.92 4.99
C VAL A 7 -7.80 -12.79 3.54
N LYS A 8 -9.04 -13.21 3.22
CA LYS A 8 -9.60 -13.07 1.87
C LYS A 8 -9.76 -11.60 1.46
N THR A 9 -10.18 -10.73 2.38
CA THR A 9 -10.22 -9.30 2.11
C THR A 9 -8.83 -8.76 1.79
N GLN A 10 -7.80 -9.16 2.53
CA GLN A 10 -6.42 -8.75 2.28
C GLN A 10 -5.90 -9.26 0.92
N GLU A 11 -6.15 -10.53 0.57
CA GLU A 11 -5.77 -11.11 -0.72
C GLU A 11 -6.43 -10.35 -1.88
N LYS A 12 -7.73 -10.09 -1.76
CA LYS A 12 -8.51 -9.30 -2.73
C LYS A 12 -7.95 -7.89 -2.92
N LEU A 13 -7.53 -7.22 -1.84
CA LEU A 13 -6.87 -5.91 -1.95
C LEU A 13 -5.54 -6.01 -2.73
N GLY A 14 -4.76 -7.08 -2.51
CA GLY A 14 -3.58 -7.37 -3.32
C GLY A 14 -3.88 -7.52 -4.80
N GLU A 15 -4.95 -8.23 -5.15
CA GLU A 15 -5.42 -8.37 -6.55
C GLU A 15 -5.84 -7.03 -7.15
N ILE A 16 -6.60 -6.22 -6.41
CA ILE A 16 -7.03 -4.88 -6.84
C ILE A 16 -5.83 -3.98 -7.14
N LEU A 17 -4.82 -3.97 -6.27
CA LEU A 17 -3.61 -3.18 -6.46
C LEU A 17 -2.76 -3.67 -7.63
N THR A 18 -2.66 -4.98 -7.80
CA THR A 18 -1.98 -5.59 -8.96
C THR A 18 -2.68 -5.23 -10.27
N ALA A 19 -4.03 -5.19 -10.27
CA ALA A 19 -4.85 -4.81 -11.41
C ALA A 19 -4.94 -3.28 -11.64
N ARG A 20 -4.37 -2.46 -10.76
CA ARG A 20 -4.45 -0.98 -10.77
C ARG A 20 -5.86 -0.42 -10.61
N GLU A 21 -6.77 -1.16 -9.98
CA GLU A 21 -8.18 -0.79 -9.86
C GLU A 21 -8.47 0.01 -8.57
N VAL A 22 -7.76 1.11 -8.38
CA VAL A 22 -7.77 1.91 -7.12
C VAL A 22 -9.18 2.28 -6.62
N SER A 23 -10.12 2.52 -7.53
CA SER A 23 -11.52 2.82 -7.20
C SER A 23 -12.21 1.70 -6.41
N ARG A 24 -11.73 0.46 -6.52
CA ARG A 24 -12.26 -0.73 -5.84
C ARG A 24 -11.69 -0.96 -4.45
N LEU A 25 -10.73 -0.14 -3.97
CA LEU A 25 -10.17 -0.30 -2.62
C LEU A 25 -11.23 -0.21 -1.50
N GLY A 26 -12.37 0.45 -1.75
CA GLY A 26 -13.52 0.44 -0.83
C GLY A 26 -14.19 -0.94 -0.65
N GLU A 27 -13.81 -1.95 -1.43
CA GLU A 27 -14.27 -3.33 -1.22
C GLU A 27 -13.54 -4.05 -0.08
N GLY A 28 -12.47 -3.46 0.48
CA GLY A 28 -11.74 -4.01 1.62
C GLY A 28 -11.40 -3.01 2.73
N PHE A 29 -11.54 -1.71 2.48
CA PHE A 29 -11.37 -0.66 3.48
C PHE A 29 -12.71 -0.04 3.86
N HIS A 30 -12.90 0.25 5.14
CA HIS A 30 -13.98 1.12 5.60
C HIS A 30 -13.75 2.56 5.09
N ALA A 31 -14.82 3.29 4.79
CA ALA A 31 -14.73 4.66 4.25
C ALA A 31 -13.93 5.60 5.18
N ASP A 32 -14.16 5.47 6.49
CA ASP A 32 -13.50 6.25 7.54
C ASP A 32 -12.24 5.57 8.12
N VAL A 33 -11.58 4.68 7.36
CA VAL A 33 -10.36 4.01 7.83
C VAL A 33 -9.34 5.02 8.35
N VAL A 34 -8.78 4.75 9.53
CA VAL A 34 -7.69 5.55 10.08
C VAL A 34 -6.37 5.05 9.50
N ASP A 35 -5.73 5.91 8.72
CA ASP A 35 -4.35 5.72 8.28
C ASP A 35 -3.40 6.31 9.31
N HIS A 36 -2.58 5.48 9.95
CA HIS A 36 -1.58 5.92 10.92
C HIS A 36 -0.27 6.38 10.28
N ASP A 37 -0.10 6.14 8.97
CA ASP A 37 1.07 6.54 8.19
C ASP A 37 0.65 7.22 6.88
N PRO A 38 -0.14 8.31 6.93
CA PRO A 38 -0.63 8.99 5.73
C PRO A 38 0.48 9.83 5.09
N VAL A 39 0.40 9.98 3.76
CA VAL A 39 1.21 11.00 3.07
C VAL A 39 0.78 12.39 3.59
N PRO A 40 1.73 13.29 3.92
CA PRO A 40 1.40 14.63 4.37
C PRO A 40 0.49 15.37 3.38
N GLY A 41 -0.66 15.84 3.86
CA GLY A 41 -1.63 16.58 3.05
C GLY A 41 -2.69 15.71 2.36
N ALA A 42 -2.60 14.38 2.44
CA ALA A 42 -3.61 13.49 1.90
C ALA A 42 -4.97 13.64 2.63
N PRO A 43 -6.11 13.44 1.94
CA PRO A 43 -7.42 13.36 2.57
C PRO A 43 -7.47 12.25 3.64
N ALA A 44 -8.33 12.43 4.64
CA ALA A 44 -8.60 11.37 5.61
C ALA A 44 -9.39 10.20 4.98
N GLY A 45 -9.30 9.02 5.60
CA GLY A 45 -10.09 7.86 5.20
C GLY A 45 -9.59 7.16 3.94
N LEU A 46 -10.49 6.39 3.32
CA LEU A 46 -10.24 5.65 2.09
C LEU A 46 -9.75 6.56 0.94
N ALA A 47 -10.22 7.80 0.89
CA ALA A 47 -9.85 8.76 -0.14
C ALA A 47 -8.33 9.01 -0.18
N GLY A 48 -7.68 9.16 0.99
CA GLY A 48 -6.23 9.35 1.06
C GLY A 48 -5.44 8.12 0.59
N ILE A 49 -5.93 6.92 0.91
CA ILE A 49 -5.31 5.66 0.45
C ILE A 49 -5.42 5.53 -1.08
N GLN A 50 -6.57 5.90 -1.65
CA GLN A 50 -6.77 5.89 -3.11
C GLN A 50 -5.89 6.92 -3.82
N GLU A 51 -5.77 8.12 -3.26
CA GLU A 51 -4.88 9.15 -3.79
C GLU A 51 -3.43 8.68 -3.78
N PHE A 52 -2.96 8.13 -2.65
CA PHE A 52 -1.62 7.57 -2.52
C PHE A 52 -1.32 6.55 -3.61
N TRP A 53 -2.17 5.52 -3.77
CA TRP A 53 -1.92 4.48 -4.77
C TRP A 53 -2.01 4.99 -6.21
N SER A 54 -2.88 5.96 -6.49
CA SER A 54 -2.98 6.57 -7.82
C SER A 54 -1.67 7.29 -8.17
N SER A 55 -1.16 8.14 -7.27
CA SER A 55 0.13 8.82 -7.47
C SER A 55 1.29 7.85 -7.52
N PHE A 56 1.26 6.77 -6.72
CA PHE A 56 2.30 5.76 -6.74
C PHE A 56 2.36 5.01 -8.08
N PHE A 57 1.21 4.69 -8.68
CA PHE A 57 1.16 4.06 -10.02
C PHE A 57 1.54 5.02 -11.15
N GLU A 58 1.35 6.32 -10.97
CA GLU A 58 1.86 7.32 -11.91
C GLU A 58 3.39 7.40 -11.86
N ALA A 59 3.97 7.43 -10.65
CA ALA A 59 5.41 7.43 -10.41
C ALA A 59 6.11 6.16 -10.92
N PHE A 60 5.47 5.01 -10.70
CA PHE A 60 6.01 3.67 -10.95
C PHE A 60 4.99 2.79 -11.71
N PRO A 61 4.76 3.02 -13.01
CA PRO A 61 3.73 2.31 -13.78
C PRO A 61 3.93 0.79 -13.83
N ASP A 62 5.19 0.34 -13.78
CA ASP A 62 5.61 -1.05 -13.79
C ASP A 62 5.75 -1.65 -12.38
N VAL A 63 5.26 -0.99 -11.32
CA VAL A 63 5.44 -1.50 -9.96
C VAL A 63 4.81 -2.87 -9.75
N ASP A 64 5.62 -3.80 -9.26
CA ASP A 64 5.23 -5.13 -8.80
C ASP A 64 5.20 -5.20 -7.27
N LEU A 65 4.21 -5.91 -6.74
CA LEU A 65 3.98 -6.12 -5.30
C LEU A 65 3.94 -7.61 -5.01
N LYS A 66 4.91 -8.09 -4.24
CA LYS A 66 5.02 -9.51 -3.89
C LYS A 66 4.89 -9.68 -2.38
N VAL A 67 3.79 -10.29 -1.94
CA VAL A 67 3.60 -10.69 -0.54
C VAL A 67 4.52 -11.87 -0.22
N GLU A 68 5.39 -11.72 0.78
CA GLU A 68 6.32 -12.75 1.23
C GLU A 68 5.77 -13.52 2.43
N THR A 69 5.06 -12.83 3.32
CA THR A 69 4.55 -13.41 4.56
C THR A 69 3.24 -12.74 4.92
N LEU A 70 2.26 -13.57 5.30
CA LEU A 70 0.97 -13.14 5.79
C LEU A 70 0.73 -13.77 7.17
N VAL A 71 0.49 -12.94 8.18
CA VAL A 71 0.14 -13.37 9.54
C VAL A 71 -1.20 -12.78 9.89
N ALA A 72 -2.12 -13.60 10.39
CA ALA A 72 -3.46 -13.17 10.72
C ALA A 72 -3.96 -13.79 12.02
N ASP A 73 -4.72 -13.00 12.78
CA ASP A 73 -5.60 -13.43 13.85
C ASP A 73 -7.04 -12.98 13.56
N ASP A 74 -7.89 -12.91 14.58
CA ASP A 74 -9.30 -12.54 14.41
C ASP A 74 -9.51 -11.03 14.18
N GLU A 75 -8.57 -10.17 14.56
CA GLU A 75 -8.67 -8.71 14.45
C GLU A 75 -7.69 -8.12 13.44
N TYR A 76 -6.49 -8.70 13.30
CA TYR A 76 -5.40 -8.14 12.52
C TYR A 76 -4.95 -9.07 11.39
N VAL A 77 -4.61 -8.46 10.26
CA VAL A 77 -3.84 -9.09 9.18
C VAL A 77 -2.59 -8.26 8.93
N THR A 78 -1.44 -8.92 8.96
CA THR A 78 -0.13 -8.32 8.67
C THR A 78 0.44 -8.94 7.41
N ALA A 79 0.81 -8.11 6.44
CA ALA A 79 1.50 -8.50 5.23
C ALA A 79 2.92 -7.91 5.23
N VAL A 80 3.91 -8.77 5.05
CA VAL A 80 5.28 -8.37 4.69
C VAL A 80 5.46 -8.61 3.20
N PHE A 81 5.92 -7.59 2.49
CA PHE A 81 6.00 -7.62 1.03
C PHE A 81 7.29 -6.99 0.51
N THR A 82 7.63 -7.36 -0.72
CA THR A 82 8.62 -6.64 -1.54
C THR A 82 7.87 -5.84 -2.59
N ILE A 83 8.32 -4.60 -2.79
CA ILE A 83 7.84 -3.71 -3.85
C ILE A 83 9.02 -3.33 -4.75
N SER A 84 8.80 -3.35 -6.06
CA SER A 84 9.83 -3.02 -7.05
C SER A 84 9.21 -2.37 -8.27
N GLY A 85 9.95 -1.49 -8.94
CA GLY A 85 9.50 -0.80 -10.15
C GLY A 85 10.57 0.14 -10.69
N THR A 86 10.19 0.97 -11.65
CA THR A 86 11.04 1.96 -12.31
C THR A 86 10.44 3.35 -12.16
N HIS A 87 11.25 4.32 -11.73
CA HIS A 87 10.84 5.71 -11.54
C HIS A 87 10.72 6.43 -12.89
N THR A 88 9.50 6.44 -13.46
CA THR A 88 9.22 7.04 -14.78
C THR A 88 8.18 8.15 -14.76
N GLY A 89 7.50 8.37 -13.63
CA GLY A 89 6.65 9.53 -13.40
C GLY A 89 7.14 10.39 -12.22
N PRO A 90 6.42 11.47 -11.87
CA PRO A 90 6.78 12.33 -10.75
C PRO A 90 6.61 11.60 -9.40
N PHE A 91 7.59 11.70 -8.51
CA PHE A 91 7.55 11.08 -7.18
C PHE A 91 8.07 12.04 -6.09
N GLU A 92 7.24 12.32 -5.08
CA GLU A 92 7.59 13.19 -3.93
C GLU A 92 8.25 14.53 -4.33
N GLY A 93 7.76 15.14 -5.41
CA GLY A 93 8.29 16.41 -5.92
C GLY A 93 9.56 16.31 -6.78
N ASN A 94 10.01 15.10 -7.09
CA ASN A 94 11.17 14.84 -7.95
C ASN A 94 10.73 14.40 -9.35
N GLU A 95 11.52 14.81 -10.35
CA GLU A 95 11.39 14.35 -11.73
C GLU A 95 11.84 12.88 -11.89
N PRO A 96 11.30 12.15 -12.89
CA PRO A 96 11.63 10.74 -13.09
C PRO A 96 13.12 10.52 -13.38
N THR A 97 13.72 9.60 -12.62
CA THR A 97 15.16 9.30 -12.70
C THR A 97 15.51 8.20 -13.70
N GLY A 98 14.51 7.40 -14.12
CA GLY A 98 14.70 6.21 -14.95
C GLY A 98 15.38 5.03 -14.23
N LYS A 99 15.63 5.14 -12.92
CA LYS A 99 16.22 4.07 -12.12
C LYS A 99 15.16 3.12 -11.59
N SER A 100 15.55 1.86 -11.44
CA SER A 100 14.72 0.86 -10.78
C SER A 100 15.00 0.80 -9.29
N PHE A 101 14.03 0.28 -8.54
CA PHE A 101 14.15 0.02 -7.12
C PHE A 101 13.58 -1.36 -6.76
N GLN A 102 14.02 -1.87 -5.61
CA GLN A 102 13.43 -3.01 -4.92
C GLN A 102 13.63 -2.81 -3.41
N VAL A 103 12.52 -2.72 -2.68
CA VAL A 103 12.52 -2.48 -1.23
C VAL A 103 11.47 -3.33 -0.52
N ARG A 104 11.65 -3.52 0.78
CA ARG A 104 10.70 -4.24 1.62
C ARG A 104 9.69 -3.26 2.24
N GLY A 105 8.48 -3.75 2.48
CA GLY A 105 7.49 -3.08 3.31
C GLY A 105 6.74 -4.04 4.21
N ILE A 106 6.04 -3.46 5.18
CA ILE A 106 5.08 -4.12 6.06
C ILE A 106 3.81 -3.30 6.10
N GLN A 107 2.67 -3.97 6.10
CA GLN A 107 1.37 -3.35 6.35
C GLN A 107 0.60 -4.19 7.36
N VAL A 108 -0.02 -3.52 8.32
CA VAL A 108 -0.91 -4.10 9.32
C VAL A 108 -2.29 -3.49 9.11
N GLY A 109 -3.33 -4.30 9.05
CA GLY A 109 -4.71 -3.88 8.95
C GLY A 109 -5.50 -4.44 10.12
N LYS A 110 -6.27 -3.58 10.80
CA LYS A 110 -7.26 -3.98 11.81
C LYS A 110 -8.64 -4.04 11.16
N PHE A 111 -9.37 -5.12 11.39
CA PHE A 111 -10.65 -5.40 10.75
C PHE A 111 -11.81 -5.23 11.73
N ASN A 112 -12.96 -4.79 11.21
CA ASN A 112 -14.23 -4.83 11.94
C ASN A 112 -14.99 -6.14 11.68
N ASP A 113 -16.16 -6.28 12.30
CA ASP A 113 -17.03 -7.46 12.16
C ASP A 113 -17.57 -7.67 10.73
N GLU A 114 -17.56 -6.62 9.89
CA GLU A 114 -17.94 -6.70 8.47
C GLU A 114 -16.79 -7.21 7.58
N GLY A 115 -15.59 -7.42 8.15
CA GLY A 115 -14.41 -7.84 7.42
C GLY A 115 -13.75 -6.72 6.62
N LEU A 116 -13.98 -5.45 7.01
CA LEU A 116 -13.36 -4.26 6.43
C LEU A 116 -12.24 -3.72 7.31
N ILE A 117 -11.18 -3.21 6.69
CA ILE A 117 -10.08 -2.55 7.40
C ILE A 117 -10.55 -1.19 7.93
N VAL A 118 -10.48 -1.01 9.25
CA VAL A 118 -10.84 0.23 9.96
C VAL A 118 -9.63 1.02 10.47
N GLU A 119 -8.48 0.37 10.62
CA GLU A 119 -7.21 1.04 10.91
C GLU A 119 -6.08 0.38 10.11
N ARG A 120 -5.10 1.16 9.64
CA ARG A 120 -3.88 0.63 9.01
C ARG A 120 -2.62 1.25 9.57
N TRP A 121 -1.56 0.45 9.62
CA TRP A 121 -0.18 0.89 9.80
C TRP A 121 0.65 0.39 8.62
N GLY A 122 1.59 1.19 8.13
CA GLY A 122 2.43 0.83 7.00
C GLY A 122 3.82 1.44 7.11
N ALA A 123 4.83 0.63 6.81
CA ALA A 123 6.20 1.10 6.67
C ALA A 123 6.84 0.45 5.46
N THR A 124 7.41 1.28 4.59
CA THR A 124 8.28 0.86 3.48
C THR A 124 9.70 1.33 3.80
N ASP A 125 10.72 0.61 3.34
CA ASP A 125 12.10 1.05 3.44
C ASP A 125 12.37 2.25 2.52
N GLN A 126 11.85 3.41 2.94
CA GLN A 126 11.89 4.69 2.23
C GLN A 126 13.33 5.14 2.02
N ALA A 127 14.21 4.91 3.00
CA ALA A 127 15.61 5.31 2.90
C ALA A 127 16.31 4.58 1.75
N THR A 128 16.15 3.25 1.67
CA THR A 128 16.69 2.47 0.56
C THR A 128 16.03 2.82 -0.77
N LEU A 129 14.72 3.12 -0.78
CA LEU A 129 14.01 3.56 -1.98
C LEU A 129 14.65 4.85 -2.54
N MET A 130 14.75 5.89 -1.71
CA MET A 130 15.33 7.18 -2.11
C MET A 130 16.78 7.01 -2.58
N GLN A 131 17.57 6.19 -1.88
CA GLN A 131 18.94 5.88 -2.27
C GLN A 131 19.03 5.20 -3.65
N GLN A 132 18.21 4.18 -3.91
CA GLN A 132 18.24 3.47 -5.19
C GLN A 132 17.80 4.38 -6.36
N LEU A 133 16.89 5.32 -6.09
CA LEU A 133 16.50 6.35 -7.05
C LEU A 133 17.57 7.45 -7.19
N GLY A 134 18.54 7.53 -6.27
CA GLY A 134 19.52 8.62 -6.17
C GLY A 134 18.87 9.96 -5.88
N LEU A 135 17.87 9.92 -5.01
CA LEU A 135 17.18 11.06 -4.42
C LEU A 135 17.58 11.23 -2.93
N ASP A 136 18.53 10.43 -2.46
CA ASP A 136 19.24 10.68 -1.22
C ASP A 136 20.23 11.84 -1.41
N SER A 137 20.21 12.79 -0.48
CA SER A 137 21.09 13.97 -0.50
C SER A 137 22.16 13.89 0.58
#